data_AF-A0A973ICK7-F1
#
_entry.id   AF-A0A973ICK7-F1
#
_cell.length_a   1.000
_cell.length_b   1.000
_cell.length_c   1.000
_cell.angle_alpha   90.00
_cell.angle_beta   90.00
_cell.angle_gamma   90.00
#
_symmetry.space_group_name_H-M   'P 1'
#
loop_
_entity.id
_entity.type
_entity.pdbx_description
1 polymer ?
#
loop_
_entity_poly.entity_id
_entity_poly.type
_entity_poly.pdbx_seq_one_letter_code
_entity_poly.pdbx_strand_id
1 'polypeptide(L)'
;MMKTFPFLLTVFMIFNLTNVSARPFGPSCLWVHHTELVKQTNSIIVARASDVENVSGAKFETIEVIKGDALATFIVSNGRVINQDDEFKNYYLRGQIEEDFDGHRNLAFWDSGVTRAGYGPDCKMHPQFVTGKTYLIFLDNPHTRAYEEINTANDLWLAAVRKLVDDPTLKSGLSLTLNQWIERTSFAFIAKIDDCKGTHVKTEVILNGKPPMGFFSDSNHDNINPECKVGTRFFVASYLPYLEKNSRDKRMFGEFVKDNNIDFSRILEFSQIEFLGSKIMDLKN
;
A
#
# COMPACT_ATOMS: atom_id res chain seq x y z
N MET A 1 9.41 73.80 19.44
CA MET A 1 10.15 73.67 18.16
C MET A 1 10.01 72.22 17.69
N MET A 2 9.27 72.00 16.61
CA MET A 2 9.02 70.69 16.00
C MET A 2 10.32 70.09 15.44
N LYS A 3 10.55 68.78 15.66
CA LYS A 3 11.40 67.95 14.79
C LYS A 3 10.77 66.56 14.60
N THR A 4 10.24 66.43 13.40
CA THR A 4 9.96 65.27 12.53
C THR A 4 10.38 63.86 12.94
N PHE A 5 9.44 62.93 12.74
CA PHE A 5 9.60 61.48 12.54
C PHE A 5 10.54 61.14 11.37
N PRO A 6 11.18 59.96 11.42
CA PRO A 6 11.13 59.08 10.27
C PRO A 6 10.61 57.67 10.63
N PHE A 7 9.73 57.20 9.76
CA PHE A 7 9.49 55.81 9.41
C PHE A 7 10.74 54.93 9.58
N LEU A 8 10.63 53.80 10.29
CA LEU A 8 11.23 52.56 9.80
C LEU A 8 10.25 51.42 10.01
N LEU A 9 9.76 50.97 8.87
CA LEU A 9 8.94 49.80 8.60
C LEU A 9 9.64 48.57 9.19
N THR A 10 9.28 48.14 10.41
CA THR A 10 9.71 46.83 10.91
C THR A 10 8.95 45.76 10.14
N VAL A 11 9.62 45.33 9.10
CA VAL A 11 9.38 44.19 8.22
C VAL A 11 8.56 43.08 8.90
N PHE A 12 7.33 42.93 8.43
CA PHE A 12 6.50 41.73 8.52
C PHE A 12 7.22 40.57 7.77
N MET A 13 8.24 39.95 8.37
CA MET A 13 8.86 38.71 7.86
C MET A 13 9.15 37.72 9.01
N ILE A 14 8.10 37.33 9.73
CA ILE A 14 8.14 36.11 10.56
C ILE A 14 6.84 35.32 10.34
N PHE A 15 6.45 35.10 9.08
CA PHE A 15 5.39 34.13 8.73
C PHE A 15 5.66 33.46 7.37
N ASN A 16 6.92 33.32 6.98
CA ASN A 16 7.30 32.53 5.83
C ASN A 16 8.27 31.45 6.30
N LEU A 17 8.00 30.21 5.91
CA LEU A 17 8.88 29.02 5.97
C LEU A 17 8.72 28.07 7.17
N THR A 18 7.49 27.77 7.58
CA THR A 18 7.16 26.40 8.01
C THR A 18 6.19 25.80 7.01
N ASN A 19 6.62 25.71 5.74
CA ASN A 19 6.11 24.69 4.83
C ASN A 19 6.61 23.33 5.34
N VAL A 20 6.14 22.92 6.51
CA VAL A 20 6.10 21.51 6.87
C VAL A 20 5.13 20.94 5.86
N SER A 21 5.68 20.38 4.79
CA SER A 21 4.99 19.45 3.91
C SER A 21 4.56 18.30 4.80
N ALA A 22 3.43 18.46 5.49
CA ALA A 22 2.73 17.40 6.16
C ALA A 22 2.44 16.39 5.05
N ARG A 23 3.27 15.35 4.97
CA ARG A 23 2.93 14.21 4.14
C ARG A 23 1.52 13.81 4.55
N PRO A 24 0.60 13.57 3.61
CA PRO A 24 -0.77 13.20 3.90
C PRO A 24 -0.78 11.74 4.37
N PHE A 25 -0.03 11.43 5.43
CA PHE A 25 -0.25 10.22 6.18
C PHE A 25 -1.55 10.45 6.92
N GLY A 26 -2.55 9.62 6.60
CA GLY A 26 -3.83 9.63 7.33
C GLY A 26 -3.57 9.55 8.83
N PRO A 27 -4.55 9.94 9.65
CA PRO A 27 -4.33 10.02 11.08
C PRO A 27 -3.96 8.63 11.62
N SER A 28 -2.86 8.54 12.38
CA SER A 28 -2.25 7.27 12.82
C SER A 28 -3.19 6.37 13.63
N CYS A 29 -4.27 6.94 14.17
CA CYS A 29 -5.36 6.26 14.87
C CYS A 29 -6.04 5.15 14.04
N LEU A 30 -5.96 5.19 12.70
CA LEU A 30 -6.60 4.22 11.81
C LEU A 30 -5.62 3.23 11.19
N TRP A 31 -4.41 3.11 11.73
CA TRP A 31 -3.31 2.36 11.15
C TRP A 31 -2.72 1.36 12.12
N VAL A 32 -2.92 0.08 11.80
CA VAL A 32 -2.14 -1.02 12.34
C VAL A 32 -1.70 -1.92 11.19
N HIS A 33 -0.72 -2.78 11.46
CA HIS A 33 -0.35 -3.81 10.50
C HIS A 33 -1.57 -4.72 10.24
N HIS A 34 -1.76 -5.21 9.01
CA HIS A 34 -2.94 -5.99 8.64
C HIS A 34 -3.12 -7.26 9.50
N THR A 35 -2.01 -7.90 9.88
CA THR A 35 -2.01 -9.02 10.84
C THR A 35 -2.57 -8.62 12.20
N GLU A 36 -2.21 -7.43 12.68
CA GLU A 36 -2.67 -6.92 13.97
C GLU A 36 -4.15 -6.54 13.93
N LEU A 37 -4.61 -5.95 12.81
CA LEU A 37 -6.03 -5.68 12.58
C LEU A 37 -6.88 -6.96 12.76
N VAL A 38 -6.49 -8.05 12.12
CA VAL A 38 -7.22 -9.33 12.20
C VAL A 38 -7.21 -9.90 13.63
N LYS A 39 -6.09 -9.76 14.34
CA LYS A 39 -5.97 -10.22 15.73
C LYS A 39 -6.89 -9.45 16.67
N GLN A 40 -6.87 -8.12 16.60
CA GLN A 40 -7.58 -7.23 17.50
C GLN A 40 -9.09 -7.17 17.26
N THR A 41 -9.53 -7.45 16.04
CA THR A 41 -10.96 -7.38 15.68
C THR A 41 -11.71 -8.59 16.20
N ASN A 42 -12.81 -8.40 16.92
CA ASN A 42 -13.59 -9.50 17.47
C ASN A 42 -14.55 -10.10 16.42
N SER A 43 -15.12 -9.26 15.55
CA SER A 43 -16.08 -9.71 14.54
C SER A 43 -15.63 -9.36 13.12
N ILE A 44 -15.38 -10.39 12.32
CA ILE A 44 -14.96 -10.29 10.92
C ILE A 44 -15.94 -11.08 10.05
N ILE A 45 -16.48 -10.43 9.03
CA ILE A 45 -17.54 -11.01 8.19
C ILE A 45 -17.37 -10.68 6.71
N VAL A 46 -17.98 -11.51 5.87
CA VAL A 46 -18.29 -11.15 4.48
C VAL A 46 -19.75 -10.77 4.41
N ALA A 47 -20.06 -9.60 3.84
CA ALA A 47 -21.42 -9.10 3.76
C ALA A 47 -21.70 -8.41 2.42
N ARG A 48 -22.96 -8.38 2.01
CA ARG A 48 -23.42 -7.67 0.81
C ARG A 48 -24.10 -6.36 1.21
N ALA A 49 -23.72 -5.27 0.56
CA ALA A 49 -24.43 -3.99 0.73
C ALA A 49 -25.84 -4.12 0.11
N SER A 50 -26.89 -3.96 0.91
CA SER A 50 -28.27 -4.26 0.50
C SER A 50 -29.13 -3.04 0.20
N ASP A 51 -28.85 -1.87 0.80
CA ASP A 51 -29.70 -0.69 0.60
C ASP A 51 -28.98 0.65 0.82
N VAL A 52 -29.47 1.69 0.15
CA VAL A 52 -29.10 3.11 0.31
C VAL A 52 -30.11 3.76 1.25
N GLU A 53 -30.04 3.47 2.56
CA GLU A 53 -30.83 4.29 3.50
C GLU A 53 -30.19 5.68 3.64
N ASN A 54 -30.91 6.69 3.17
CA ASN A 54 -30.42 8.06 2.96
C ASN A 54 -30.03 8.86 4.22
N VAL A 55 -29.99 8.27 5.43
CA VAL A 55 -29.77 9.07 6.65
C VAL A 55 -29.01 8.39 7.80
N SER A 56 -28.87 7.07 7.85
CA SER A 56 -28.39 6.35 9.05
C SER A 56 -27.13 5.49 8.86
N GLY A 57 -26.62 5.34 7.63
CA GLY A 57 -25.43 4.56 7.32
C GLY A 57 -25.64 3.60 6.15
N ALA A 58 -24.72 2.64 6.01
CA ALA A 58 -24.79 1.61 4.99
C ALA A 58 -25.36 0.30 5.54
N LYS A 59 -26.43 -0.22 4.93
CA LYS A 59 -27.08 -1.46 5.35
C LYS A 59 -26.46 -2.67 4.65
N PHE A 60 -26.27 -3.74 5.41
CA PHE A 60 -25.65 -4.97 4.94
C PHE A 60 -26.45 -6.22 5.31
N GLU A 61 -26.30 -7.23 4.46
CA GLU A 61 -26.71 -8.62 4.69
C GLU A 61 -25.45 -9.48 4.87
N THR A 62 -25.35 -10.16 6.02
CA THR A 62 -24.22 -11.05 6.30
C THR A 62 -24.29 -12.29 5.42
N ILE A 63 -23.22 -12.57 4.68
CA ILE A 63 -23.05 -13.78 3.85
C ILE A 63 -22.29 -14.86 4.63
N GLU A 64 -21.23 -14.47 5.33
CA GLU A 64 -20.33 -15.38 6.03
C GLU A 64 -19.79 -14.70 7.28
N VAL A 65 -19.71 -15.45 8.39
CA VAL A 65 -19.01 -15.03 9.59
C VAL A 65 -17.66 -15.74 9.63
N ILE A 66 -16.58 -14.97 9.53
CA ILE A 66 -15.20 -15.50 9.57
C ILE A 66 -14.72 -15.60 11.02
N LYS A 67 -15.02 -14.60 11.85
CA LYS A 67 -14.62 -14.52 13.26
C LYS A 67 -15.74 -13.88 14.09
N GLY A 68 -15.96 -14.38 15.29
CA GLY A 68 -16.91 -13.81 16.26
C GLY A 68 -18.37 -14.05 15.90
N ASP A 69 -19.22 -13.09 16.25
CA ASP A 69 -20.66 -13.11 16.00
C ASP A 69 -21.08 -11.93 15.13
N ALA A 70 -22.13 -12.10 14.34
CA ALA A 70 -22.75 -11.02 13.58
C ALA A 70 -24.26 -11.23 13.41
N LEU A 71 -24.98 -10.11 13.32
CA LEU A 71 -26.40 -10.12 12.97
C LEU A 71 -26.58 -10.51 11.50
N ALA A 72 -27.71 -11.11 11.15
CA ALA A 72 -28.06 -11.40 9.75
C ALA A 72 -28.07 -10.13 8.89
N THR A 73 -28.48 -9.01 9.49
CA THR A 73 -28.43 -7.68 8.89
C THR A 73 -27.91 -6.66 9.89
N PHE A 74 -27.14 -5.68 9.44
CA PHE A 74 -26.59 -4.63 10.30
C PHE A 74 -26.35 -3.33 9.51
N ILE A 75 -25.99 -2.26 10.22
CA ILE A 75 -25.72 -0.94 9.65
C ILE A 75 -24.31 -0.50 10.03
N VAL A 76 -23.53 -0.09 9.04
CA VAL A 76 -22.26 0.64 9.22
C VAL A 76 -22.58 2.14 9.24
N SER A 77 -22.68 2.72 10.43
CA SER A 77 -23.26 4.05 10.66
C SER A 77 -22.48 5.22 10.06
N ASN A 78 -21.17 5.06 9.90
CA ASN A 78 -20.26 6.00 9.22
C ASN A 78 -20.10 5.71 7.73
N GLY A 79 -20.74 4.67 7.21
CA GLY A 79 -20.71 4.29 5.81
C GLY A 79 -21.73 5.06 4.97
N ARG A 80 -21.43 5.24 3.70
CA ARG A 80 -22.40 5.70 2.70
C ARG A 80 -22.52 4.66 1.61
N VAL A 81 -23.74 4.32 1.21
CA VAL A 81 -23.99 3.53 -0.01
C VAL A 81 -24.28 4.47 -1.15
N ILE A 82 -23.73 4.18 -2.32
CA ILE A 82 -24.02 4.85 -3.59
C ILE A 82 -24.62 3.82 -4.56
N ASN A 83 -25.46 4.30 -5.48
CA ASN A 83 -25.92 3.46 -6.57
C ASN A 83 -24.77 3.23 -7.55
N GLN A 84 -24.78 2.06 -8.20
CA GLN A 84 -23.80 1.73 -9.23
C GLN A 84 -23.81 2.76 -10.38
N ASP A 85 -24.96 3.33 -10.72
CA ASP A 85 -25.04 4.38 -11.74
C ASP A 85 -24.40 5.71 -11.31
N ASP A 86 -24.29 5.97 -10.01
CA ASP A 86 -23.68 7.17 -9.44
C ASP A 86 -22.16 7.02 -9.28
N GLU A 87 -21.67 5.78 -9.21
CA GLU A 87 -20.24 5.43 -9.25
C GLU A 87 -19.60 5.93 -10.55
N PHE A 88 -20.24 5.70 -11.70
CA PHE A 88 -19.76 6.15 -13.01
C PHE A 88 -19.75 7.67 -13.18
N LYS A 89 -20.68 8.37 -12.52
CA LYS A 89 -20.82 9.84 -12.63
C LYS A 89 -19.80 10.59 -11.76
N ASN A 90 -19.34 9.98 -10.66
CA ASN A 90 -18.38 10.61 -9.76
C ASN A 90 -16.93 10.20 -10.09
N TYR A 91 -16.42 10.71 -11.20
CA TYR A 91 -15.03 10.48 -11.64
C TYR A 91 -13.98 10.77 -10.56
N TYR A 92 -14.22 11.76 -9.69
CA TYR A 92 -13.34 12.08 -8.56
C TYR A 92 -13.33 11.02 -7.46
N LEU A 93 -14.41 10.24 -7.34
CA LEU A 93 -14.51 9.17 -6.37
C LEU A 93 -13.99 7.83 -6.91
N ARG A 94 -13.95 7.60 -8.24
CA ARG A 94 -13.45 6.34 -8.82
C ARG A 94 -12.03 5.98 -8.36
N GLY A 95 -11.13 6.95 -8.31
CA GLY A 95 -9.76 6.74 -7.81
C GLY A 95 -9.66 6.48 -6.29
N GLN A 96 -10.75 6.63 -5.54
CA GLN A 96 -10.82 6.41 -4.09
C GLN A 96 -11.72 5.22 -3.72
N ILE A 97 -12.69 4.86 -4.57
CA ILE A 97 -13.69 3.80 -4.37
C ILE A 97 -13.27 2.47 -5.02
N GLU A 98 -12.70 2.46 -6.22
CA GLU A 98 -12.81 1.29 -7.12
C GLU A 98 -11.63 0.29 -7.12
N GLU A 99 -10.55 0.51 -6.36
CA GLU A 99 -9.44 -0.45 -6.40
C GLU A 99 -9.70 -1.60 -5.43
N ASP A 100 -10.25 -2.71 -5.92
CA ASP A 100 -10.13 -4.03 -5.29
C ASP A 100 -8.69 -4.58 -5.35
N PHE A 101 -7.76 -3.76 -5.86
CA PHE A 101 -6.34 -4.04 -6.00
C PHE A 101 -6.07 -5.32 -6.83
N ASP A 102 -6.86 -5.53 -7.89
CA ASP A 102 -6.83 -6.74 -8.73
C ASP A 102 -7.12 -8.00 -7.90
N GLY A 103 -8.17 -7.97 -7.08
CA GLY A 103 -8.44 -9.02 -6.08
C GLY A 103 -7.31 -9.13 -5.03
N HIS A 104 -6.83 -7.98 -4.58
CA HIS A 104 -5.76 -7.79 -3.60
C HIS A 104 -4.44 -8.46 -4.01
N ARG A 105 -4.19 -8.52 -5.32
CA ARG A 105 -2.95 -9.04 -5.91
C ARG A 105 -1.87 -7.99 -6.01
N ASN A 106 -2.27 -6.72 -6.08
CA ASN A 106 -1.35 -5.61 -6.07
C ASN A 106 -0.60 -5.56 -4.73
N LEU A 107 0.72 -5.70 -4.78
CA LEU A 107 1.56 -5.73 -3.59
C LEU A 107 1.62 -4.38 -2.87
N ALA A 108 1.26 -3.28 -3.56
CA ALA A 108 1.01 -1.99 -2.91
C ALA A 108 -0.05 -2.08 -1.81
N PHE A 109 -1.11 -2.89 -1.97
CA PHE A 109 -2.11 -3.07 -0.91
C PHE A 109 -1.51 -3.60 0.40
N TRP A 110 -0.51 -4.47 0.30
CA TRP A 110 0.10 -5.17 1.43
C TRP A 110 1.19 -4.35 2.10
N ASP A 111 2.06 -3.74 1.27
CA ASP A 111 3.30 -3.11 1.73
C ASP A 111 3.19 -1.60 1.84
N SER A 112 2.43 -0.97 0.94
CA SER A 112 2.19 0.47 1.00
C SER A 112 0.90 0.70 1.76
N GLY A 113 0.80 1.81 2.47
CA GLY A 113 -0.46 2.17 3.11
C GLY A 113 -1.62 2.47 2.14
N VAL A 114 -1.46 2.17 0.85
CA VAL A 114 -2.51 2.36 -0.13
C VAL A 114 -3.67 1.43 0.22
N THR A 115 -4.83 2.06 0.38
CA THR A 115 -6.08 1.47 0.87
C THR A 115 -7.23 2.28 0.26
N ARG A 116 -8.47 1.81 0.37
CA ARG A 116 -9.63 2.62 0.00
C ARG A 116 -9.61 3.94 0.79
N ALA A 117 -9.60 5.06 0.06
CA ALA A 117 -9.47 6.38 0.66
C ALA A 117 -10.85 6.86 1.16
N GLY A 118 -10.93 7.21 2.44
CA GLY A 118 -12.17 7.70 3.06
C GLY A 118 -11.97 8.32 4.44
N TYR A 119 -10.78 8.88 4.70
CA TYR A 119 -10.48 9.48 6.00
C TYR A 119 -11.08 10.87 6.11
N GLY A 120 -11.90 11.07 7.13
CA GLY A 120 -12.24 12.41 7.59
C GLY A 120 -11.10 13.01 8.43
N PRO A 121 -11.07 14.34 8.61
CA PRO A 121 -10.14 14.98 9.55
C PRO A 121 -10.41 14.60 11.01
N ASP A 122 -11.50 13.86 11.27
CA ASP A 122 -12.01 13.48 12.59
C ASP A 122 -11.50 12.13 13.09
N CYS A 123 -10.44 11.56 12.50
CA CYS A 123 -9.95 10.22 12.84
C CYS A 123 -11.00 9.11 12.58
N LYS A 124 -12.02 9.37 11.76
CA LYS A 124 -13.04 8.38 11.41
C LYS A 124 -12.93 7.97 9.95
N MET A 125 -13.23 6.70 9.72
CA MET A 125 -13.49 6.17 8.39
C MET A 125 -14.87 6.61 7.93
N HIS A 126 -14.99 7.04 6.67
CA HIS A 126 -16.27 7.30 6.01
C HIS A 126 -16.34 6.43 4.75
N PRO A 127 -16.42 5.10 4.89
CA PRO A 127 -16.31 4.19 3.76
C PRO A 127 -17.50 4.37 2.80
N GLN A 128 -17.21 4.23 1.52
CA GLN A 128 -18.21 4.27 0.46
C GLN A 128 -18.41 2.88 -0.12
N PHE A 129 -19.66 2.46 -0.19
CA PHE A 129 -20.10 1.15 -0.64
C PHE A 129 -21.01 1.28 -1.85
N VAL A 130 -21.05 0.24 -2.67
CA VAL A 130 -21.91 0.15 -3.84
C VAL A 130 -22.95 -0.93 -3.57
N THR A 131 -24.22 -0.59 -3.77
CA THR A 131 -25.34 -1.53 -3.58
C THR A 131 -25.10 -2.82 -4.39
N GLY A 132 -25.34 -3.97 -3.77
CA GLY A 132 -25.18 -5.29 -4.38
C GLY A 132 -23.75 -5.85 -4.36
N LYS A 133 -22.73 -5.03 -4.09
CA LYS A 133 -21.34 -5.50 -3.95
C LYS A 133 -21.12 -6.20 -2.62
N THR A 134 -20.10 -7.06 -2.60
CA THR A 134 -19.70 -7.87 -1.44
C THR A 134 -18.43 -7.30 -0.84
N TYR A 135 -18.37 -7.26 0.49
CA TYR A 135 -17.29 -6.64 1.25
C TYR A 135 -16.84 -7.55 2.39
N LEU A 136 -15.54 -7.50 2.68
CA LEU A 136 -14.94 -7.99 3.90
C LEU A 136 -14.95 -6.87 4.94
N ILE A 137 -15.64 -7.10 6.06
CA ILE A 137 -15.93 -6.07 7.07
C ILE A 137 -15.41 -6.48 8.45
N PHE A 138 -14.71 -5.56 9.10
CA PHE A 138 -14.21 -5.66 10.47
C PHE A 138 -15.08 -4.75 11.36
N LEU A 139 -16.09 -5.33 12.03
CA LEU A 139 -17.21 -4.57 12.60
C LEU A 139 -16.83 -3.65 13.77
N ASP A 140 -15.87 -4.06 14.57
CA ASP A 140 -15.49 -3.39 15.82
C ASP A 140 -14.13 -2.70 15.77
N ASN A 141 -13.51 -2.61 14.58
CA ASN A 141 -12.21 -1.98 14.38
C ASN A 141 -12.19 -1.13 13.11
N PRO A 142 -12.56 0.17 13.18
CA PRO A 142 -12.51 1.05 12.03
C PRO A 142 -11.06 1.23 11.59
N HIS A 143 -10.73 0.70 10.41
CA HIS A 143 -9.39 0.71 9.85
C HIS A 143 -9.44 0.96 8.35
N THR A 144 -8.32 1.43 7.80
CA THR A 144 -8.10 1.69 6.38
C THR A 144 -8.47 0.48 5.49
N ARG A 145 -8.20 -0.72 6.00
CA ARG A 145 -8.46 -2.05 5.39
C ARG A 145 -9.68 -2.79 5.95
N ALA A 146 -10.52 -2.12 6.75
CA ALA A 146 -11.65 -2.76 7.43
C ALA A 146 -12.88 -2.95 6.53
N TYR A 147 -12.88 -2.43 5.30
CA TYR A 147 -14.07 -2.30 4.45
C TYR A 147 -13.72 -2.57 2.98
N GLU A 148 -13.02 -3.68 2.72
CA GLU A 148 -12.51 -3.99 1.38
C GLU A 148 -13.53 -4.76 0.55
N GLU A 149 -13.65 -4.41 -0.73
CA GLU A 149 -14.54 -5.08 -1.66
C GLU A 149 -13.96 -6.41 -2.12
N ILE A 150 -14.80 -7.44 -2.16
CA ILE A 150 -14.44 -8.79 -2.56
C ILE A 150 -15.20 -9.13 -3.84
N ASN A 151 -14.51 -9.01 -4.98
CA ASN A 151 -15.09 -9.27 -6.30
C ASN A 151 -15.00 -10.74 -6.72
N THR A 152 -14.13 -11.53 -6.11
CA THR A 152 -13.92 -12.93 -6.51
C THR A 152 -13.75 -13.84 -5.29
N ALA A 153 -14.09 -15.12 -5.45
CA ALA A 153 -13.85 -16.13 -4.42
C ALA A 153 -12.35 -16.38 -4.13
N ASN A 154 -11.47 -16.00 -5.07
CA ASN A 154 -10.02 -16.19 -5.00
C ASN A 154 -9.27 -14.90 -4.61
N ASP A 155 -9.97 -14.00 -3.93
CA ASP A 155 -9.42 -12.78 -3.38
C ASP A 155 -8.33 -13.08 -2.32
N LEU A 156 -7.16 -12.45 -2.45
CA LEU A 156 -6.04 -12.75 -1.55
C LEU A 156 -6.21 -12.17 -0.16
N TRP A 157 -6.88 -11.03 -0.02
CA TRP A 157 -7.09 -10.44 1.29
C TRP A 157 -8.06 -11.29 2.09
N LEU A 158 -9.18 -11.70 1.48
CA LEU A 158 -10.10 -12.65 2.11
C LEU A 158 -9.40 -13.97 2.51
N ALA A 159 -8.60 -14.56 1.62
CA ALA A 159 -7.86 -15.79 1.92
C ALA A 159 -6.85 -15.60 3.06
N ALA A 160 -6.14 -14.47 3.10
CA ALA A 160 -5.19 -14.15 4.17
C ALA A 160 -5.86 -13.94 5.52
N VAL A 161 -7.00 -13.25 5.55
CA VAL A 161 -7.77 -13.03 6.77
C VAL A 161 -8.26 -14.35 7.34
N ARG A 162 -8.83 -15.25 6.52
CA ARG A 162 -9.21 -16.59 6.97
C ARG A 162 -8.03 -17.35 7.58
N LYS A 163 -6.86 -17.35 6.93
CA LYS A 163 -5.64 -17.98 7.48
C LYS A 163 -5.19 -17.39 8.81
N LEU A 164 -5.25 -16.06 8.96
CA LEU A 164 -4.88 -15.38 10.19
C LEU A 164 -5.89 -15.61 11.33
N VAL A 165 -7.15 -15.84 11.00
CA VAL A 165 -8.17 -16.23 11.98
C VAL A 165 -7.97 -17.67 12.43
N ASP A 166 -7.69 -18.59 11.51
CA ASP A 166 -7.38 -20.00 11.80
C ASP A 166 -6.08 -20.15 12.61
N ASP A 167 -5.03 -19.40 12.24
CA ASP A 167 -3.73 -19.40 12.92
C ASP A 167 -3.25 -17.96 13.20
N PRO A 168 -3.57 -17.41 14.38
CA PRO A 168 -3.13 -16.07 14.76
C PRO A 168 -1.63 -16.00 15.07
N THR A 169 -0.88 -17.10 15.07
CA THR A 169 0.58 -17.06 15.26
C THR A 169 1.32 -16.68 13.98
N LEU A 170 0.65 -16.78 12.83
CA LEU A 170 1.18 -16.34 11.55
C LEU A 170 1.56 -14.85 11.59
N LYS A 171 2.74 -14.54 11.05
CA LYS A 171 3.23 -13.16 10.91
C LYS A 171 2.49 -12.40 9.80
N SER A 172 2.04 -13.11 8.77
CA SER A 172 1.18 -12.60 7.70
C SER A 172 0.25 -13.71 7.21
N GLY A 173 -0.97 -13.34 6.82
CA GLY A 173 -1.91 -14.25 6.16
C GLY A 173 -1.60 -14.47 4.68
N LEU A 174 -0.80 -13.58 4.08
CA LEU A 174 -0.36 -13.73 2.71
C LEU A 174 0.76 -14.77 2.65
N SER A 175 0.52 -15.86 1.92
CA SER A 175 1.53 -16.88 1.64
C SER A 175 1.61 -17.04 0.13
N LEU A 176 2.65 -16.45 -0.45
CA LEU A 176 3.00 -16.58 -1.86
C LEU A 176 4.35 -17.29 -1.96
N THR A 177 4.50 -18.20 -2.90
CA THR A 177 5.83 -18.67 -3.31
C THR A 177 6.58 -17.55 -4.03
N LEU A 178 7.90 -17.65 -4.12
CA LEU A 178 8.70 -16.70 -4.89
C LEU A 178 8.19 -16.56 -6.33
N ASN A 179 7.89 -17.68 -6.99
CA ASN A 179 7.40 -17.67 -8.37
C ASN A 179 6.05 -16.95 -8.46
N GLN A 180 5.12 -17.23 -7.54
CA GLN A 180 3.83 -16.53 -7.49
C GLN A 180 3.98 -15.04 -7.22
N TRP A 181 4.97 -14.63 -6.42
CA TRP A 181 5.26 -13.22 -6.18
C TRP A 181 5.86 -12.57 -7.43
N ILE A 182 6.82 -13.23 -8.09
CA ILE A 182 7.47 -12.77 -9.32
C ILE A 182 6.44 -12.59 -10.44
N GLU A 183 5.57 -13.57 -10.64
CA GLU A 183 4.48 -13.54 -11.64
C GLU A 183 3.52 -12.35 -11.46
N ARG A 184 3.42 -11.81 -10.24
CA ARG A 184 2.55 -10.66 -9.90
C ARG A 184 3.24 -9.31 -10.02
N THR A 185 4.54 -9.28 -10.25
CA THR A 185 5.28 -8.03 -10.50
C THR A 185 5.12 -7.59 -11.95
N SER A 186 5.14 -6.28 -12.23
CA SER A 186 5.21 -5.77 -13.61
C SER A 186 6.52 -6.15 -14.28
N PHE A 187 7.60 -6.17 -13.51
CA PHE A 187 8.88 -6.72 -13.91
C PHE A 187 9.66 -7.20 -12.69
N ALA A 188 10.49 -8.22 -12.87
CA ALA A 188 11.47 -8.70 -11.91
C ALA A 188 12.71 -9.18 -12.64
N PHE A 189 13.90 -8.85 -12.14
CA PHE A 189 15.17 -9.28 -12.73
C PHE A 189 16.32 -9.26 -11.72
N ILE A 190 17.38 -9.99 -12.02
CA ILE A 190 18.65 -9.93 -11.32
C ILE A 190 19.57 -9.00 -12.11
N ALA A 191 20.13 -8.01 -11.42
CA ALA A 191 21.10 -7.08 -11.94
C ALA A 191 22.44 -7.24 -11.23
N LYS A 192 23.51 -6.83 -11.90
CA LYS A 192 24.88 -6.89 -11.41
C LYS A 192 25.59 -5.57 -11.66
N ILE A 193 26.35 -5.11 -10.68
CA ILE A 193 27.23 -3.95 -10.83
C ILE A 193 28.40 -4.35 -11.74
N ASP A 194 28.48 -3.73 -12.92
CA ASP A 194 29.52 -3.99 -13.92
C ASP A 194 30.70 -3.03 -13.74
N ASP A 195 30.42 -1.75 -13.43
CA ASP A 195 31.43 -0.75 -13.10
C ASP A 195 30.94 0.19 -11.99
N CYS A 196 31.84 0.48 -11.05
CA CYS A 196 31.62 1.46 -9.99
C CYS A 196 31.87 2.90 -10.43
N LYS A 197 32.57 3.13 -11.56
CA LYS A 197 32.70 4.45 -12.16
C LYS A 197 31.45 4.73 -13.00
N GLY A 198 30.58 5.61 -12.52
CA GLY A 198 29.30 5.92 -13.18
C GLY A 198 28.15 4.93 -12.89
N THR A 199 28.35 3.98 -11.97
CA THR A 199 27.35 2.98 -11.54
C THR A 199 26.66 2.27 -12.73
N HIS A 200 27.46 1.66 -13.60
CA HIS A 200 26.92 0.84 -14.69
C HIS A 200 26.36 -0.46 -14.12
N VAL A 201 25.04 -0.63 -14.26
CA VAL A 201 24.33 -1.83 -13.86
C VAL A 201 23.91 -2.60 -15.11
N LYS A 202 24.22 -3.89 -15.13
CA LYS A 202 23.82 -4.81 -16.19
C LYS A 202 22.76 -5.77 -15.67
N THR A 203 21.65 -5.89 -16.39
CA THR A 203 20.67 -6.96 -16.17
C THR A 203 21.28 -8.30 -16.59
N GLU A 204 21.35 -9.28 -15.68
CA GLU A 204 21.84 -10.63 -15.95
C GLU A 204 20.71 -11.60 -16.29
N VAL A 205 19.62 -11.58 -15.51
CA VAL A 205 18.50 -12.52 -15.64
C VAL A 205 17.18 -11.76 -15.56
N ILE A 206 16.31 -11.93 -16.56
CA ILE A 206 14.94 -11.45 -16.49
C ILE A 206 14.08 -12.58 -15.92
N LEU A 207 13.40 -12.30 -14.81
CA LEU A 207 12.55 -13.25 -14.10
C LEU A 207 11.08 -13.06 -14.46
N ASN A 208 10.64 -11.81 -14.66
CA ASN A 208 9.32 -11.48 -15.20
C ASN A 208 9.34 -10.11 -15.88
N GLY A 209 8.48 -9.92 -16.89
CA GLY A 209 8.29 -8.65 -17.59
C GLY A 209 9.56 -8.12 -18.29
N LYS A 210 9.43 -6.99 -18.99
CA LYS A 210 10.59 -6.28 -19.54
C LYS A 210 10.90 -5.09 -18.63
N PRO A 211 12.15 -4.93 -18.16
CA PRO A 211 12.51 -3.72 -17.43
C PRO A 211 12.26 -2.49 -18.32
N PRO A 212 11.74 -1.39 -17.77
CA PRO A 212 11.47 -0.19 -18.54
C PRO A 212 12.75 0.36 -19.16
N MET A 213 12.64 0.91 -20.38
CA MET A 213 13.78 1.47 -21.09
C MET A 213 14.39 2.62 -20.26
N GLY A 214 15.70 2.54 -20.04
CA GLY A 214 16.44 3.54 -19.28
C GLY A 214 16.35 3.43 -17.75
N PHE A 215 15.86 2.30 -17.22
CA PHE A 215 15.89 2.04 -15.77
C PHE A 215 17.31 2.14 -15.17
N PHE A 216 18.35 1.90 -15.98
CA PHE A 216 19.76 2.07 -15.59
C PHE A 216 20.57 2.95 -16.54
N SER A 217 19.96 3.59 -17.56
CA SER A 217 20.76 4.10 -18.67
C SER A 217 21.48 5.41 -18.40
N ASP A 218 21.04 6.31 -17.52
CA ASP A 218 21.57 7.69 -17.55
C ASP A 218 21.59 8.45 -16.22
N SER A 219 21.49 7.78 -15.08
CA SER A 219 21.68 8.51 -13.82
C SER A 219 23.16 8.64 -13.50
N ASN A 220 23.77 9.73 -13.99
CA ASN A 220 25.01 10.29 -13.43
C ASN A 220 24.78 10.66 -11.96
N HIS A 221 24.77 9.65 -11.10
CA HIS A 221 24.81 9.86 -9.66
C HIS A 221 26.27 10.04 -9.27
N ASP A 222 26.78 11.27 -9.42
CA ASP A 222 28.13 11.66 -8.97
C ASP A 222 28.31 11.56 -7.44
N ASN A 223 27.26 11.15 -6.71
CA ASN A 223 27.30 10.83 -5.28
C ASN A 223 27.24 9.30 -5.10
N ILE A 224 28.27 8.60 -5.56
CA ILE A 224 28.37 7.15 -5.41
C ILE A 224 28.72 6.82 -3.96
N ASN A 225 27.91 5.94 -3.38
CA ASN A 225 28.15 5.30 -2.10
C ASN A 225 29.59 4.70 -2.07
N PRO A 226 30.45 5.04 -1.08
CA PRO A 226 31.82 4.53 -0.99
C PRO A 226 31.92 2.99 -0.88
N GLU A 227 30.79 2.28 -0.72
CA GLU A 227 30.71 0.82 -0.65
C GLU A 227 30.42 0.12 -2.00
N CYS A 228 30.58 0.79 -3.14
CA CYS A 228 30.38 0.12 -4.44
C CYS A 228 31.35 -1.04 -4.66
N LYS A 229 30.82 -2.22 -5.02
CA LYS A 229 31.59 -3.43 -5.29
C LYS A 229 31.18 -4.03 -6.64
N VAL A 230 32.11 -3.99 -7.59
CA VAL A 230 31.92 -4.65 -8.90
C VAL A 230 31.62 -6.13 -8.68
N GLY A 231 30.63 -6.62 -9.39
CA GLY A 231 30.17 -8.00 -9.31
C GLY A 231 29.05 -8.25 -8.30
N THR A 232 28.73 -7.28 -7.43
CA THR A 232 27.56 -7.37 -6.54
C THR A 232 26.29 -7.52 -7.36
N ARG A 233 25.50 -8.53 -6.99
CA ARG A 233 24.20 -8.83 -7.59
C ARG A 233 23.09 -8.39 -6.67
N PHE A 234 22.02 -7.89 -7.26
CA PHE A 234 20.81 -7.51 -6.55
C PHE A 234 19.57 -7.87 -7.36
N PHE A 235 18.51 -8.19 -6.63
CA PHE A 235 17.20 -8.43 -7.19
C PHE A 235 16.42 -7.13 -7.29
N VAL A 236 15.81 -6.88 -8.44
CA VAL A 236 14.96 -5.72 -8.69
C VAL A 236 13.61 -6.21 -9.12
N ALA A 237 12.56 -5.68 -8.51
CA ALA A 237 11.19 -5.89 -8.96
C ALA A 237 10.36 -4.61 -8.77
N SER A 238 9.30 -4.47 -9.55
CA SER A 238 8.33 -3.39 -9.41
C SER A 238 6.92 -3.88 -9.69
N TYR A 239 5.95 -3.26 -9.01
CA TYR A 239 4.53 -3.58 -9.14
C TYR A 239 3.75 -2.52 -9.89
N LEU A 240 4.41 -1.51 -10.46
CA LEU A 240 3.70 -0.39 -11.07
C LEU A 240 3.22 -0.76 -12.48
N PRO A 241 1.91 -0.85 -12.72
CA PRO A 241 1.35 -0.57 -14.05
C PRO A 241 1.35 0.95 -14.33
N TYR A 242 1.65 1.77 -13.32
CA TYR A 242 1.34 3.21 -13.28
C TYR A 242 2.37 4.16 -13.91
N LEU A 243 3.54 3.67 -14.33
CA LEU A 243 4.58 4.54 -14.91
C LEU A 243 4.24 5.02 -16.34
N GLU A 244 3.25 4.41 -17.01
CA GLU A 244 2.86 4.86 -18.35
C GLU A 244 2.03 6.15 -18.37
N LYS A 245 1.35 6.52 -17.26
CA LYS A 245 0.38 7.64 -17.29
C LYS A 245 0.88 8.97 -16.76
N ASN A 246 1.91 9.05 -15.92
CA ASN A 246 2.41 10.32 -15.39
C ASN A 246 3.95 10.39 -15.37
N SER A 247 4.52 11.00 -16.42
CA SER A 247 5.95 11.19 -16.63
C SER A 247 6.67 12.09 -15.61
N ARG A 248 5.96 12.63 -14.60
CA ARG A 248 6.50 13.56 -13.59
C ARG A 248 6.97 12.90 -12.28
N ASP A 249 6.54 11.68 -11.97
CA ASP A 249 6.91 10.98 -10.72
C ASP A 249 8.05 9.96 -10.91
N LYS A 250 9.09 10.34 -11.65
CA LYS A 250 10.31 9.53 -11.82
C LYS A 250 11.22 9.47 -10.57
N ARG A 251 10.75 9.95 -9.41
CA ARG A 251 11.54 10.07 -8.17
C ARG A 251 10.98 9.19 -7.05
N MET A 252 11.01 7.87 -7.23
CA MET A 252 10.81 6.95 -6.10
C MET A 252 11.51 5.62 -6.35
N PHE A 253 12.84 5.54 -6.35
CA PHE A 253 13.50 4.23 -6.28
C PHE A 253 14.81 4.30 -5.50
N GLY A 254 14.84 3.51 -4.43
CA GLY A 254 15.90 3.45 -3.46
C GLY A 254 15.29 3.19 -2.08
N GLU A 255 15.42 1.94 -1.63
CA GLU A 255 15.10 1.41 -0.29
C GLU A 255 13.69 0.82 -0.04
N PHE A 256 13.73 -0.19 0.85
CA PHE A 256 12.67 -0.80 1.66
C PHE A 256 12.05 -2.12 1.19
N VAL A 257 12.60 -3.22 1.74
CA VAL A 257 11.82 -4.20 2.52
C VAL A 257 12.36 -4.08 3.94
N LYS A 258 11.54 -3.57 4.86
CA LYS A 258 11.80 -3.70 6.29
C LYS A 258 10.50 -4.13 6.95
N ASP A 259 10.59 -5.21 7.73
CA ASP A 259 9.60 -5.76 8.67
C ASP A 259 8.48 -6.69 8.17
N ASN A 260 8.45 -7.12 6.90
CA ASN A 260 7.61 -8.26 6.49
C ASN A 260 8.46 -9.51 6.26
N ASN A 261 8.42 -10.42 7.24
CA ASN A 261 9.13 -11.69 7.22
C ASN A 261 8.44 -12.66 6.25
N ILE A 262 8.62 -12.45 4.94
CA ILE A 262 8.44 -13.53 3.96
C ILE A 262 9.57 -14.53 4.24
N ASP A 263 9.22 -15.72 4.71
CA ASP A 263 10.22 -16.76 5.00
C ASP A 263 10.82 -17.28 3.70
N PHE A 264 11.97 -16.71 3.35
CA PHE A 264 12.79 -17.05 2.20
C PHE A 264 13.90 -18.06 2.55
N SER A 265 13.83 -18.76 3.69
CA SER A 265 14.88 -19.66 4.19
C SER A 265 15.26 -20.83 3.28
N ARG A 266 14.64 -20.95 2.10
CA ARG A 266 14.90 -22.00 1.12
C ARG A 266 14.92 -21.53 -0.35
N ILE A 267 15.15 -20.24 -0.62
CA ILE A 267 15.52 -19.85 -1.99
C ILE A 267 17.01 -20.13 -2.18
N LEU A 268 17.26 -21.43 -2.39
CA LEU A 268 18.52 -22.05 -2.83
C LEU A 268 19.59 -22.10 -1.72
N GLU A 269 20.40 -23.14 -1.73
CA GLU A 269 21.50 -23.39 -0.78
C GLU A 269 22.62 -22.34 -0.86
N PHE A 270 22.30 -21.09 -0.57
CA PHE A 270 23.25 -19.99 -0.48
C PHE A 270 22.98 -19.19 0.78
N SER A 271 24.04 -19.03 1.56
CA SER A 271 24.02 -18.68 2.97
C SER A 271 23.56 -17.24 3.24
N GLN A 272 22.52 -17.14 4.08
CA GLN A 272 22.13 -16.02 4.94
C GLN A 272 21.66 -14.71 4.28
N ILE A 273 20.39 -14.37 4.51
CA ILE A 273 19.81 -13.04 4.28
C ILE A 273 19.31 -12.50 5.63
N GLU A 274 19.98 -11.47 6.16
CA GLU A 274 19.47 -10.66 7.28
C GLU A 274 18.89 -9.34 6.73
N PHE A 275 17.66 -9.01 7.14
CA PHE A 275 16.99 -7.76 6.79
C PHE A 275 17.15 -6.73 7.91
N LEU A 276 17.98 -5.71 7.68
CA LEU A 276 18.00 -4.46 8.46
C LEU A 276 18.14 -3.28 7.48
N GLY A 277 17.47 -2.16 7.82
CA GLY A 277 17.21 -1.03 6.91
C GLY A 277 18.41 -0.45 6.16
N SER A 278 18.10 0.23 5.05
CA SER A 278 19.02 1.03 4.23
C SER A 278 20.38 0.36 3.96
N LYS A 279 20.40 -0.77 3.24
CA LYS A 279 21.59 -1.28 2.52
C LYS A 279 21.18 -2.19 1.35
N ILE A 280 21.87 -2.05 0.23
CA ILE A 280 21.78 -2.89 -0.97
C ILE A 280 22.12 -4.34 -0.58
N MET A 281 21.29 -5.31 -0.98
CA MET A 281 21.48 -6.73 -0.69
C MET A 281 22.58 -7.29 -1.60
N ASP A 282 23.77 -7.60 -1.05
CA ASP A 282 24.88 -8.25 -1.77
C ASP A 282 24.62 -9.76 -1.81
N LEU A 283 24.14 -10.28 -2.94
CA LEU A 283 24.02 -11.73 -3.15
C LEU A 283 25.43 -12.32 -3.30
N LYS A 284 25.96 -12.94 -2.23
CA LYS A 284 27.22 -13.69 -2.28
C LYS A 284 26.98 -15.12 -2.75
N ASN A 285 27.90 -15.61 -3.58
CA ASN A 285 27.98 -16.99 -4.06
C ASN A 285 28.13 -18.00 -2.92
#